data_AF-A0A6B3H4I0-F1
#
_entry.id   AF-A0A6B3H4I0-F1
#
_cell.length_a   1.000
_cell.length_b   1.000
_cell.length_c   1.000
_cell.angle_alpha   90.00
_cell.angle_beta   90.00
_cell.angle_gamma   90.00
#
_symmetry.space_group_name_H-M   'P 1'
#
loop_
_entity.id
_entity.type
_entity.pdbx_description
1 polymer ?
#
loop_
_entity_poly.entity_id
_entity_poly.type
_entity_poly.pdbx_seq_one_letter_code
_entity_poly.pdbx_strand_id
1 'polypeptide(L)'
;TKGSMGVADWMMGFKQNGNRKAIGDFFDYAYSDENVLAFADEYDLLPVTGSASAEMETDSKHAKLREFLAALPNSQLPPFGKTSWATVSEAIKTNIGDAVAPGGSP
;
A
#
# COMPACT_ATOMS: atom_id res chain seq x y z
N THR A 1 7.90 -19.32 -4.85
CA THR A 1 6.93 -19.06 -3.76
C THR A 1 5.69 -18.42 -4.36
N LYS A 2 4.48 -18.86 -3.99
CA LYS A 2 3.24 -18.12 -4.28
C LYS A 2 3.19 -16.95 -3.29
N GLY A 3 3.67 -15.78 -3.68
CA GLY A 3 3.53 -14.55 -2.88
C GLY A 3 2.10 -14.03 -2.92
N SER A 4 1.65 -13.35 -1.86
CA SER A 4 0.40 -12.60 -1.87
C SER A 4 0.51 -11.39 -2.81
N MET A 5 -0.61 -10.95 -3.38
CA MET A 5 -0.64 -9.65 -4.07
C MET A 5 -0.76 -8.55 -3.02
N GLY A 6 0.09 -7.53 -3.10
CA GLY A 6 0.00 -6.33 -2.28
C GLY A 6 -0.52 -5.14 -3.06
N VAL A 7 -1.08 -4.16 -2.35
CA VAL A 7 -1.40 -2.82 -2.87
C VAL A 7 -0.63 -1.81 -2.03
N ALA A 8 -0.22 -0.71 -2.65
CA ALA A 8 0.46 0.39 -1.98
C ALA A 8 -0.16 1.71 -2.44
N ASP A 9 -0.43 2.59 -1.49
CA ASP A 9 -0.84 3.96 -1.70
C ASP A 9 0.36 4.92 -1.58
N TRP A 10 0.30 6.02 -2.32
CA TRP A 10 1.44 6.92 -2.49
C TRP A 10 1.10 8.32 -1.99
N MET A 11 1.95 8.86 -1.12
CA MET A 11 2.00 10.28 -0.84
C MET A 11 3.04 10.93 -1.75
N MET A 12 2.64 11.96 -2.50
CA MET A 12 3.51 12.59 -3.49
C MET A 12 3.75 14.06 -3.20
N GLY A 13 5.03 14.46 -3.26
CA GLY A 13 5.48 15.84 -3.18
C GLY A 13 5.72 16.40 -4.57
N PHE A 14 4.94 17.40 -4.97
CA PHE A 14 5.06 18.02 -6.28
C PHE A 14 6.25 18.99 -6.35
N LYS A 15 7.01 18.95 -7.45
CA LYS A 15 8.21 19.79 -7.63
C LYS A 15 7.91 21.27 -7.89
N GLN A 16 6.68 21.55 -8.33
CA GLN A 16 6.20 22.88 -8.64
C GLN A 16 6.37 23.81 -7.43
N ASN A 17 6.55 25.10 -7.69
CA ASN A 17 6.54 26.17 -6.69
C ASN A 17 7.70 26.18 -5.67
N GLY A 18 8.71 25.31 -5.81
CA GLY A 18 9.97 25.42 -5.03
C GLY A 18 9.87 25.01 -3.56
N ASN A 19 8.79 24.35 -3.13
CA ASN A 19 8.53 24.02 -1.72
C ASN A 19 9.24 22.76 -1.20
N ARG A 20 10.37 22.38 -1.79
CA ARG A 20 11.04 21.10 -1.50
C ARG A 20 11.32 20.89 -0.02
N LYS A 21 11.81 21.91 0.69
CA LYS A 21 12.13 21.81 2.12
C LYS A 21 10.87 21.56 2.96
N ALA A 22 9.84 22.38 2.78
CA ALA A 22 8.59 22.25 3.54
C ALA A 22 7.89 20.90 3.28
N ILE A 23 7.93 20.40 2.04
CA ILE A 23 7.41 19.06 1.71
C ILE A 23 8.21 17.97 2.44
N GLY A 24 9.54 18.08 2.46
CA GLY A 24 10.42 17.16 3.20
C GLY A 24 10.13 17.19 4.70
N ASP A 25 10.07 18.37 5.30
CA ASP A 25 9.75 18.53 6.72
C ASP A 25 8.38 17.91 7.07
N PHE A 26 7.40 18.03 6.17
CA PHE A 26 6.10 17.39 6.33
C PHE A 26 6.16 15.86 6.21
N PHE A 27 6.95 15.32 5.27
CA PHE A 27 7.14 13.87 5.17
C PHE A 27 7.86 13.30 6.38
N ASP A 28 8.87 14.00 6.91
CA ASP A 28 9.55 13.58 8.14
C ASP A 28 8.58 13.56 9.34
N TYR A 29 7.67 14.53 9.42
CA TYR A 29 6.59 14.52 10.41
C TYR A 29 5.62 13.36 10.15
N ALA A 30 5.05 13.24 8.96
CA ALA A 30 4.02 12.25 8.64
C ALA A 30 4.52 10.80 8.78
N TYR A 31 5.81 10.57 8.54
CA TYR A 31 6.44 9.24 8.63
C TYR A 31 7.20 9.00 9.94
N SER A 32 7.05 9.85 10.96
CA SER A 32 7.50 9.49 12.31
C SER A 32 6.70 8.30 12.83
N ASP A 33 7.32 7.42 13.63
CA ASP A 33 6.65 6.22 14.13
C ASP A 33 5.35 6.56 14.88
N GLU A 34 5.37 7.59 15.73
CA GLU A 34 4.18 8.10 16.44
C GLU A 34 3.03 8.42 15.49
N ASN A 35 3.28 9.17 14.41
CA ASN A 35 2.23 9.59 13.49
C ASN A 35 1.78 8.46 12.57
N VAL A 36 2.70 7.59 12.13
CA VAL A 36 2.37 6.42 11.30
C VAL A 36 1.52 5.43 12.09
N LEU A 37 1.88 5.14 13.34
CA LEU A 37 1.12 4.24 14.20
C LEU A 37 -0.25 4.84 14.53
N ALA A 38 -0.32 6.13 14.89
CA ALA A 38 -1.61 6.78 15.15
C ALA A 38 -2.53 6.75 13.91
N PHE A 39 -1.98 6.99 12.71
CA PHE A 39 -2.74 6.91 11.48
C PHE A 39 -3.18 5.46 11.15
N ALA A 40 -2.29 4.49 11.33
CA ALA A 40 -2.60 3.09 11.11
C ALA A 40 -3.70 2.59 12.07
N ASP A 41 -3.64 3.03 13.33
CA ASP A 41 -4.61 2.71 14.38
C ASP A 41 -6.01 3.25 14.08
N GLU A 42 -6.10 4.49 13.61
CA GLU A 42 -7.39 5.14 13.33
C GLU A 42 -8.16 4.44 12.21
N TYR A 43 -7.45 3.87 11.23
CA TYR A 43 -8.03 3.32 10.01
C TYR A 43 -7.87 1.81 9.85
N ASP A 44 -7.39 1.11 10.89
CA ASP A 44 -7.06 -0.33 10.85
C ASP A 44 -6.14 -0.69 9.65
N LEU A 45 -5.18 0.19 9.34
CA LEU A 45 -4.22 0.02 8.25
C LEU A 45 -2.91 -0.62 8.72
N LEU A 46 -2.11 -1.08 7.76
CA LEU A 46 -0.74 -1.52 8.03
C LEU A 46 0.21 -0.32 7.91
N PRO A 47 1.17 -0.17 8.84
CA PRO A 47 2.18 0.87 8.76
C PRO A 47 3.11 0.65 7.56
N VAL A 48 3.61 1.75 7.00
CA VAL A 48 4.44 1.73 5.78
C VAL A 48 5.94 1.91 6.06
N THR A 49 6.31 2.18 7.32
CA THR A 49 7.71 2.23 7.78
C THR A 49 8.07 0.92 8.47
N GLY A 50 9.30 0.45 8.26
CA GLY A 50 9.73 -0.84 8.83
C GLY A 50 9.78 -0.87 10.36
N SER A 51 10.10 0.26 10.99
CA SER A 51 10.10 0.43 12.45
C SER A 51 8.71 0.28 13.04
N ALA A 52 7.73 1.02 12.51
CA ALA A 52 6.33 0.93 12.96
C ALA A 52 5.73 -0.47 12.69
N SER A 53 6.08 -1.13 11.57
CA SER A 53 5.68 -2.52 11.34
C SER A 53 6.23 -3.46 12.41
N ALA A 54 7.52 -3.34 12.77
CA ALA A 54 8.13 -4.17 13.80
C ALA A 54 7.50 -3.92 15.19
N GLU A 55 7.16 -2.67 15.50
CA GLU A 55 6.42 -2.34 16.73
C GLU A 55 5.04 -3.01 16.73
N MET A 56 4.25 -2.80 15.66
CA MET A 56 2.91 -3.35 15.50
C MET A 56 2.88 -4.90 15.50
N GLU A 57 3.92 -5.56 14.98
CA GLU A 57 4.04 -7.03 15.02
C GLU A 57 4.06 -7.56 16.47
N THR A 58 4.66 -6.80 17.39
CA THR A 58 4.81 -7.19 18.80
C THR A 58 3.68 -6.68 19.69
N ASP A 59 2.92 -5.67 19.25
CA ASP A 59 1.80 -5.13 20.00
C ASP A 59 0.61 -6.12 20.05
N SER A 60 0.11 -6.36 21.26
CA SER A 60 -1.10 -7.15 21.50
C SER A 60 -2.37 -6.51 20.94
N LYS A 61 -2.42 -5.17 20.83
CA LYS A 61 -3.56 -4.42 20.28
C LYS A 61 -3.82 -4.79 18.82
N HIS A 62 -2.77 -5.02 18.05
CA HIS A 62 -2.83 -5.31 16.60
C HIS A 62 -2.73 -6.79 16.28
N ALA A 63 -3.05 -7.68 17.21
CA ALA A 63 -2.98 -9.12 16.99
C ALA A 63 -3.73 -9.58 15.72
N LYS A 64 -4.81 -8.89 15.34
CA LYS A 64 -5.59 -9.16 14.11
C LYS A 64 -4.86 -8.77 12.81
N LEU A 65 -3.90 -7.85 12.87
CA LEU A 65 -3.15 -7.37 11.70
C LEU A 65 -1.88 -8.20 11.44
N ARG A 66 -1.45 -9.04 12.39
CA ARG A 66 -0.18 -9.80 12.31
C ARG A 66 -0.09 -10.72 11.10
N GLU A 67 -1.18 -11.37 10.70
CA GLU A 67 -1.16 -12.24 9.51
C GLU A 67 -0.88 -11.44 8.24
N PHE A 68 -1.41 -10.21 8.16
CA PHE A 68 -1.16 -9.31 7.04
C PHE A 68 0.28 -8.77 7.06
N LEU A 69 0.78 -8.36 8.24
CA LEU A 69 2.17 -7.94 8.42
C LEU A 69 3.14 -9.04 7.99
N ALA A 70 2.91 -10.29 8.41
CA ALA A 70 3.72 -11.45 8.04
C ALA A 70 3.70 -11.76 6.53
N ALA A 71 2.64 -11.36 5.82
CA ALA A 71 2.53 -11.55 4.37
C ALA A 71 3.28 -10.47 3.56
N LEU A 72 3.48 -9.26 4.12
CA LEU A 72 4.06 -8.11 3.40
C LEU A 72 5.46 -8.39 2.81
N PRO A 73 6.44 -8.99 3.53
CA PRO A 73 7.78 -9.20 3.00
C PRO A 73 7.85 -10.10 1.76
N ASN A 74 6.86 -10.97 1.58
CA ASN A 74 6.77 -11.88 0.44
C ASN A 74 5.75 -11.42 -0.62
N SER A 75 5.12 -10.27 -0.41
CA SER A 75 4.09 -9.76 -1.32
C SER A 75 4.68 -9.32 -2.66
N GLN A 76 3.86 -9.38 -3.70
CA GLN A 76 4.16 -8.85 -5.03
C GLN A 76 3.25 -7.68 -5.31
N LEU A 77 3.85 -6.53 -5.61
CA LEU A 77 3.10 -5.34 -6.01
C LEU A 77 2.84 -5.36 -7.53
N PRO A 78 1.71 -4.79 -7.97
CA PRO A 78 1.52 -4.41 -9.37
C PRO A 78 2.73 -3.64 -9.91
N PRO A 79 3.12 -3.82 -11.18
CA PRO A 79 4.29 -3.13 -11.74
C PRO A 79 3.98 -1.66 -12.09
N PHE A 80 3.52 -0.86 -11.12
CA PHE A 80 3.09 0.53 -11.27
C PHE A 80 4.15 1.45 -11.86
N GLY A 81 5.44 1.12 -11.72
CA GLY A 81 6.54 1.85 -12.34
C GLY A 81 6.68 1.64 -13.86
N LYS A 82 5.94 0.71 -14.47
CA LYS A 82 5.93 0.48 -15.92
C LYS A 82 4.85 1.33 -16.58
N THR A 83 5.23 2.10 -17.60
CA THR A 83 4.28 2.89 -18.41
C THR A 83 3.20 2.04 -19.07
N SER A 84 3.52 0.79 -19.42
CA SER A 84 2.57 -0.16 -20.00
C SER A 84 1.57 -0.74 -18.98
N TRP A 85 1.79 -0.57 -17.68
CA TRP A 85 0.96 -1.21 -16.66
C TRP A 85 -0.48 -0.73 -16.69
N ALA A 86 -0.74 0.56 -16.94
CA ALA A 86 -2.09 1.10 -16.98
C ALA A 86 -2.96 0.37 -18.03
N THR A 87 -2.44 0.23 -19.25
CA THR A 87 -3.12 -0.48 -20.35
C THR A 87 -3.35 -1.96 -20.02
N VAL A 88 -2.35 -2.63 -19.44
CA VAL A 88 -2.48 -4.05 -19.06
C VAL A 88 -3.51 -4.22 -17.93
N SER A 89 -3.49 -3.33 -16.93
CA SER A 89 -4.41 -3.35 -15.80
C SER A 89 -5.86 -3.17 -16.26
N GLU A 90 -6.10 -2.24 -17.19
CA GLU A 90 -7.40 -2.02 -17.82
C GLU A 90 -7.88 -3.27 -18.57
N ALA A 91 -7.06 -3.82 -19.47
CA ALA A 91 -7.42 -5.01 -20.24
C ALA A 91 -7.75 -6.22 -19.34
N ILE A 92 -6.98 -6.43 -18.27
CA ILE A 92 -7.26 -7.50 -17.29
C ILE A 92 -8.63 -7.28 -16.62
N LYS A 93 -8.93 -6.05 -16.17
CA LYS A 93 -10.20 -5.73 -15.50
C LYS A 93 -11.39 -5.91 -16.43
N THR A 94 -11.28 -5.47 -17.68
CA THR A 94 -12.34 -5.65 -18.69
C THR A 94 -12.60 -7.13 -18.94
N ASN A 95 -11.57 -7.93 -19.18
CA ASN A 95 -11.72 -9.37 -19.43
C ASN A 95 -12.37 -10.11 -18.25
N ILE A 96 -11.99 -9.76 -17.01
CA ILE A 96 -12.63 -10.33 -15.81
C ILE A 96 -14.10 -9.92 -15.74
N GLY A 97 -14.41 -8.65 -16.00
CA GLY A 97 -15.79 -8.14 -16.03
C GLY A 97 -16.67 -8.85 -17.05
N ASP A 98 -16.14 -9.09 -18.25
CA ASP A 98 -16.85 -9.81 -19.33
C ASP A 98 -17.09 -11.28 -18.96
N ALA A 99 -16.12 -11.94 -18.32
CA ALA A 99 -16.25 -13.34 -17.91
C ALA A 99 -17.38 -13.56 -16.89
N VAL A 100 -17.64 -12.58 -16.02
CA VAL A 100 -18.71 -12.65 -14.99
C VAL A 100 -20.03 -12.01 -15.43
N ALA A 101 -20.11 -11.50 -16.67
CA ALA A 101 -21.34 -10.92 -17.21
C ALA A 101 -22.41 -12.01 -17.47
N PRO A 102 -23.70 -11.63 -17.61
CA PRO A 102 -24.76 -12.60 -17.95
C PRO A 102 -24.44 -13.38 -19.23
N GLY A 103 -24.40 -14.71 -19.13
CA GLY A 103 -24.03 -15.59 -20.23
C GLY A 103 -22.51 -15.82 -20.40
N GLY A 104 -21.68 -15.24 -19.52
CA GLY A 104 -20.25 -15.49 -19.44
C GLY A 104 -19.89 -16.84 -18.80
N SER A 105 -18.59 -17.16 -18.82
CA SER A 105 -18.00 -18.34 -18.18
C SER A 105 -16.82 -17.90 -17.31
N PRO A 106 -17.01 -17.75 -15.98
CA PRO A 106 -15.96 -17.34 -15.05
C PRO A 106 -14.86 -18.39 -14.89
#